data_AF-A0A376RL92-F1
#
_entry.id   AF-A0A376RL92-F1
#
_cell.length_a   1.000
_cell.length_b   1.000
_cell.length_c   1.000
_cell.angle_alpha   90.00
_cell.angle_beta   90.00
_cell.angle_gamma   90.00
#
_symmetry.space_group_name_H-M   'P 1'
#
loop_
_entity.id
_entity.type
_entity.pdbx_description
1 polymer ?
#
loop_
_entity_poly.entity_id
_entity_poly.type
_entity_poly.pdbx_seq_one_letter_code
_entity_poly.pdbx_strand_id
1 'polypeptide(L)'
;MAQIFNFSSGPAMLPAEVLKQAQQELRDWNGLGTSVMEVSHRGKEFIQVAEEAEKDFRDLLNVPSNYKVLFCHGGGRGQFAAVPLNILGDKTTADYVDAGYWAASAIKEAKKYCTPNVFDAKVTVDGLRAVKPMREWQLSDNAAYMHYCPNETIDGIAIDETPDFGKDVVVAADFSSTILSVRLTSAVMV
;
A
#
# COMPACT_ATOMS: atom_id res chain seq x y z
N MET A 1 3.54 -31.35 -18.01
CA MET A 1 4.49 -30.23 -18.19
C MET A 1 5.08 -29.89 -16.84
N ALA A 2 6.34 -29.42 -16.78
CA ALA A 2 6.96 -28.99 -15.53
C ALA A 2 6.27 -27.72 -14.99
N GLN A 3 6.17 -27.60 -13.67
CA GLN A 3 5.68 -26.39 -13.01
C GLN A 3 6.71 -25.27 -13.20
N ILE A 4 6.27 -24.13 -13.73
CA ILE A 4 7.10 -22.93 -13.88
C ILE A 4 6.96 -22.07 -12.63
N PHE A 5 8.09 -21.66 -12.05
CA PHE A 5 8.14 -20.73 -10.93
C PHE A 5 8.57 -19.35 -11.42
N ASN A 6 7.74 -18.34 -11.19
CA ASN A 6 8.04 -16.94 -11.53
C ASN A 6 8.34 -16.14 -10.27
N PHE A 7 9.60 -15.76 -10.08
CA PHE A 7 10.10 -14.98 -8.94
C PHE A 7 10.19 -13.46 -9.22
N SER A 8 9.44 -12.96 -10.21
CA SER A 8 9.34 -11.53 -10.50
C SER A 8 8.87 -10.75 -9.27
N SER A 9 9.56 -9.64 -8.97
CA SER A 9 9.21 -8.72 -7.88
C SER A 9 8.03 -7.79 -8.21
N GLY A 10 7.53 -7.81 -9.45
CA GLY A 10 6.42 -6.97 -9.90
C GLY A 10 6.39 -6.80 -11.43
N PRO A 11 5.31 -7.19 -12.14
CA PRO A 11 4.13 -7.90 -11.63
C PRO A 11 4.45 -9.28 -11.05
N ALA A 12 3.80 -9.65 -9.95
CA ALA A 12 3.99 -10.92 -9.26
C ALA A 12 3.24 -12.07 -9.97
N MET A 13 3.61 -13.32 -9.64
CA MET A 13 2.90 -14.50 -10.13
C MET A 13 1.47 -14.56 -9.56
N LEU A 14 0.47 -14.65 -10.43
CA LEU A 14 -0.92 -14.81 -10.04
C LEU A 14 -1.27 -16.28 -9.73
N PRO A 15 -2.24 -16.55 -8.82
CA PRO A 15 -2.78 -17.89 -8.64
C PRO A 15 -3.39 -18.44 -9.94
N ALA A 16 -3.09 -19.69 -10.28
CA ALA A 16 -3.52 -20.31 -11.53
C ALA A 16 -5.05 -20.36 -11.69
N GLU A 17 -5.78 -20.58 -10.59
CA GLU A 17 -7.26 -20.63 -10.64
C GLU A 17 -7.88 -19.27 -10.96
N VAL A 18 -7.27 -18.16 -10.53
CA VAL A 18 -7.73 -16.80 -10.88
C VAL A 18 -7.59 -16.55 -12.39
N LEU A 19 -6.43 -16.90 -12.96
CA LEU A 19 -6.19 -16.77 -14.40
C LEU A 19 -7.15 -17.63 -15.22
N LYS A 20 -7.41 -18.86 -14.74
CA LYS A 20 -8.32 -19.80 -15.39
C LYS A 20 -9.76 -19.30 -15.36
N GLN A 21 -10.24 -18.78 -14.23
CA GLN A 21 -11.58 -18.20 -14.15
C GLN A 21 -11.72 -16.99 -15.08
N ALA A 22 -10.76 -16.05 -15.04
CA ALA A 22 -10.78 -14.88 -15.92
C ALA A 22 -10.77 -15.28 -17.41
N GLN A 23 -10.02 -16.32 -17.78
CA GLN A 23 -10.03 -16.87 -19.14
C GLN A 23 -11.40 -17.45 -19.53
N GLN A 24 -12.03 -18.21 -18.63
CA GLN A 24 -13.33 -18.85 -18.88
C GLN A 24 -14.45 -17.82 -19.06
N GLU A 25 -14.43 -16.75 -18.27
CA GLU A 25 -15.48 -15.72 -18.26
C GLU A 25 -15.20 -14.56 -19.23
N LEU A 26 -14.03 -14.52 -19.88
CA LEU A 26 -13.56 -13.35 -20.63
C LEU A 26 -14.54 -12.82 -21.67
N ARG A 27 -15.30 -13.71 -22.32
CA ARG A 27 -16.26 -13.41 -23.39
C ARG A 27 -17.72 -13.53 -22.96
N ASP A 28 -17.96 -14.03 -21.76
CA ASP A 28 -19.29 -14.30 -21.22
C ASP A 28 -19.24 -14.15 -19.70
N TRP A 29 -19.03 -12.91 -19.26
CA TRP A 29 -18.87 -12.61 -17.85
C TRP A 29 -20.23 -12.77 -17.16
N ASN A 30 -20.29 -13.63 -16.15
CA ASN A 30 -21.51 -13.95 -15.41
C ASN A 30 -22.73 -14.35 -16.28
N GLY A 31 -22.50 -14.92 -17.46
CA GLY A 31 -23.60 -15.33 -18.36
C GLY A 31 -24.28 -14.18 -19.12
N LEU A 32 -23.66 -13.00 -19.16
CA LEU A 32 -24.20 -11.81 -19.84
C LEU A 32 -23.99 -11.82 -21.37
N GLY A 33 -23.20 -12.75 -21.90
CA GLY A 33 -22.80 -12.81 -23.30
C GLY A 33 -21.83 -11.70 -23.73
N THR A 34 -21.23 -10.98 -22.78
CA THR A 34 -20.28 -9.88 -23.02
C THR A 34 -19.12 -9.95 -22.03
N SER A 35 -17.99 -9.33 -22.38
CA SER A 35 -16.83 -9.23 -21.49
C SER A 35 -17.08 -8.25 -20.35
N VAL A 36 -16.49 -8.50 -19.18
CA VAL A 36 -16.44 -7.50 -18.09
C VAL A 36 -15.86 -6.15 -18.55
N MET A 37 -14.96 -6.18 -19.54
CA MET A 37 -14.33 -4.98 -20.13
C MET A 37 -15.30 -4.12 -20.97
N GLU A 38 -16.45 -4.65 -21.34
CA GLU A 38 -17.48 -3.97 -22.14
C GLU A 38 -18.65 -3.48 -21.27
N VAL A 39 -18.70 -3.88 -20.00
CA VAL A 39 -19.76 -3.49 -19.06
C VAL A 39 -19.53 -2.07 -18.54
N SER A 40 -20.59 -1.28 -18.52
CA SER A 40 -20.57 0.06 -17.93
C SER A 40 -20.25 0.00 -16.44
N HIS A 41 -19.29 0.81 -15.98
CA HIS A 41 -18.96 0.95 -14.55
C HIS A 41 -20.12 1.50 -13.69
N ARG A 42 -21.17 2.02 -14.32
CA ARG A 42 -22.41 2.46 -13.66
C ARG A 42 -23.54 1.43 -13.75
N GLY A 43 -23.31 0.32 -14.46
CA GLY A 43 -24.26 -0.79 -14.58
C GLY A 43 -24.34 -1.57 -13.27
N LYS A 44 -25.50 -2.18 -13.02
CA LYS A 44 -25.76 -2.94 -11.78
C LYS A 44 -24.74 -4.06 -11.59
N GLU A 45 -24.39 -4.72 -12.70
CA GLU A 45 -23.46 -5.85 -12.75
C GLU A 45 -22.06 -5.42 -12.32
N PHE A 46 -21.57 -4.27 -12.80
CA PHE A 46 -20.26 -3.77 -12.40
C PHE A 46 -20.25 -3.19 -10.98
N ILE A 47 -21.33 -2.51 -10.56
CA ILE A 47 -21.45 -2.02 -9.19
C ILE A 47 -21.35 -3.19 -8.20
N GLN A 48 -22.02 -4.31 -8.51
CA GLN A 48 -21.97 -5.51 -7.67
C GLN A 48 -20.54 -6.03 -7.50
N VAL A 49 -19.74 -6.16 -8.57
CA VAL A 49 -18.36 -6.64 -8.45
C VAL A 49 -17.46 -5.66 -7.70
N ALA A 50 -17.70 -4.35 -7.83
CA ALA A 50 -16.97 -3.33 -7.07
C ALA A 50 -17.29 -3.39 -5.56
N GLU A 51 -18.56 -3.57 -5.21
CA GLU A 51 -19.02 -3.73 -3.82
C GLU A 51 -18.50 -5.03 -3.20
N GLU A 52 -18.50 -6.14 -3.95
CA GLU A 52 -17.95 -7.41 -3.52
C GLU A 52 -16.44 -7.32 -3.30
N ALA A 53 -15.69 -6.70 -4.22
CA ALA A 53 -14.25 -6.48 -4.07
C ALA A 53 -13.92 -5.61 -2.84
N GLU A 54 -14.68 -4.53 -2.58
CA GLU A 54 -14.51 -3.75 -1.35
C GLU A 54 -14.79 -4.59 -0.11
N LYS A 55 -15.90 -5.33 -0.10
CA LYS A 55 -16.30 -6.17 1.02
C LYS A 55 -15.26 -7.24 1.33
N ASP A 56 -14.79 -7.96 0.32
CA ASP A 56 -13.79 -9.02 0.48
C ASP A 56 -12.47 -8.46 1.01
N PHE A 57 -12.04 -7.30 0.50
CA PHE A 57 -10.85 -6.62 1.02
C PHE A 57 -11.02 -6.21 2.50
N ARG A 58 -12.19 -5.67 2.86
CA ARG A 58 -12.52 -5.33 4.25
C ARG A 58 -12.51 -6.55 5.15
N ASP A 59 -13.10 -7.65 4.71
CA ASP A 59 -13.18 -8.89 5.49
C ASP A 59 -11.79 -9.52 5.70
N LEU A 60 -10.97 -9.57 4.64
CA LEU A 60 -9.62 -10.14 4.71
C LEU A 60 -8.70 -9.37 5.67
N LEU A 61 -8.79 -8.03 5.69
CA LEU A 61 -7.95 -7.19 6.56
C LEU A 61 -8.64 -6.75 7.86
N ASN A 62 -9.90 -7.16 8.09
CA ASN A 62 -10.73 -6.66 9.18
C ASN A 62 -10.80 -5.11 9.21
N VAL A 63 -10.96 -4.47 8.05
CA VAL A 63 -10.99 -3.00 7.95
C VAL A 63 -12.24 -2.47 8.65
N PRO A 64 -12.09 -1.62 9.69
CA PRO A 64 -13.23 -1.13 10.44
C PRO A 64 -14.06 -0.12 9.63
N SER A 65 -15.33 0.06 10.03
CA SER A 65 -16.30 0.87 9.29
C SER A 65 -15.98 2.37 9.23
N ASN A 66 -15.11 2.85 10.12
CA ASN A 66 -14.62 4.23 10.12
C ASN A 66 -13.49 4.49 9.10
N TYR A 67 -13.08 3.48 8.32
CA TYR A 67 -12.14 3.61 7.21
C TYR A 67 -12.84 3.48 5.85
N LYS A 68 -12.30 4.17 4.85
CA LYS A 68 -12.74 4.07 3.45
C LYS A 68 -11.73 3.25 2.65
N VAL A 69 -12.24 2.44 1.73
CA VAL A 69 -11.44 1.68 0.75
C VAL A 69 -11.61 2.38 -0.59
N LEU A 70 -10.51 2.64 -1.28
CA LEU A 70 -10.51 3.33 -2.57
C LEU A 70 -9.76 2.47 -3.60
N PHE A 71 -10.38 2.24 -4.76
CA PHE A 71 -9.72 1.64 -5.91
C PHE A 71 -9.28 2.75 -6.88
N CYS A 72 -7.98 3.03 -6.90
CA CYS A 72 -7.41 4.18 -7.61
C CYS A 72 -6.46 3.75 -8.73
N HIS A 73 -6.39 4.55 -9.79
CA HIS A 73 -5.34 4.47 -10.81
C HIS A 73 -4.08 5.24 -10.37
N GLY A 74 -3.01 5.14 -11.15
CA GLY A 74 -1.73 5.86 -10.90
C GLY A 74 -0.69 5.06 -10.11
N GLY A 75 -1.07 3.91 -9.54
CA GLY A 75 -0.18 3.04 -8.77
C GLY A 75 0.40 3.69 -7.51
N GLY A 76 1.30 2.99 -6.81
CA GLY A 76 1.91 3.49 -5.56
C GLY A 76 2.62 4.84 -5.73
N ARG A 77 3.31 5.05 -6.86
CA ARG A 77 3.95 6.35 -7.17
C ARG A 77 2.96 7.50 -7.31
N GLY A 78 1.76 7.25 -7.84
CA GLY A 78 0.69 8.27 -7.86
C GLY A 78 0.26 8.65 -6.45
N GLN A 79 0.21 7.68 -5.53
CA GLN A 79 -0.17 7.91 -4.15
C GLN A 79 0.90 8.67 -3.35
N PHE A 80 2.17 8.57 -3.70
CA PHE A 80 3.23 9.43 -3.10
C PHE A 80 2.96 10.93 -3.27
N ALA A 81 2.24 11.33 -4.32
CA ALA A 81 1.78 12.71 -4.50
C ALA A 81 0.39 12.95 -3.87
N ALA A 82 -0.53 11.97 -3.99
CA ALA A 82 -1.89 12.12 -3.49
C ALA A 82 -1.95 12.29 -1.96
N VAL A 83 -1.11 11.57 -1.21
CA VAL A 83 -1.04 11.63 0.26
C VAL A 83 -0.77 13.06 0.76
N PRO A 84 0.35 13.73 0.41
CA PRO A 84 0.59 15.09 0.88
C PRO A 84 -0.49 16.06 0.38
N LEU A 85 -0.96 15.94 -0.87
CA LEU A 85 -1.98 16.84 -1.42
C LEU A 85 -3.33 16.80 -0.67
N ASN A 86 -3.64 15.73 0.04
CA ASN A 86 -4.92 15.57 0.73
C ASN A 86 -4.80 15.59 2.27
N ILE A 87 -3.69 15.09 2.84
CA ILE A 87 -3.57 14.87 4.29
C ILE A 87 -2.82 16.02 4.99
N LEU A 88 -2.04 16.83 4.28
CA LEU A 88 -1.31 17.96 4.90
C LEU A 88 -2.23 18.96 5.62
N GLY A 89 -3.42 19.22 5.06
CA GLY A 89 -4.32 20.27 5.55
C GLY A 89 -3.63 21.64 5.52
N ASP A 90 -3.67 22.35 6.65
CA ASP A 90 -3.03 23.66 6.81
C ASP A 90 -1.55 23.57 7.23
N LYS A 91 -1.02 22.37 7.44
CA LYS A 91 0.37 22.15 7.83
C LYS A 91 1.30 22.12 6.61
N THR A 92 2.58 22.40 6.86
CA THR A 92 3.62 22.45 5.81
C THR A 92 4.67 21.35 5.96
N THR A 93 4.55 20.50 6.98
CA THR A 93 5.50 19.44 7.32
C THR A 93 4.80 18.11 7.57
N ALA A 94 5.49 17.02 7.21
CA ALA A 94 5.11 15.65 7.50
C ALA A 94 6.38 14.84 7.78
N ASP A 95 6.29 13.83 8.63
CA ASP A 95 7.43 12.96 8.93
C ASP A 95 7.54 11.83 7.90
N TYR A 96 8.77 11.47 7.55
CA TYR A 96 9.06 10.35 6.67
C TYR A 96 10.19 9.52 7.24
N VAL A 97 9.99 8.21 7.31
CA VAL A 97 10.98 7.24 7.75
C VAL A 97 11.66 6.64 6.54
N ASP A 98 12.92 6.99 6.32
CA ASP A 98 13.72 6.48 5.22
C ASP A 98 14.38 5.15 5.60
N ALA A 99 13.77 4.04 5.18
CA ALA A 99 14.28 2.69 5.37
C ALA A 99 14.87 2.08 4.07
N GLY A 100 14.61 2.67 2.90
CA GLY A 100 15.00 2.11 1.61
C GLY A 100 14.54 2.91 0.40
N TYR A 101 14.59 2.27 -0.77
CA TYR A 101 14.37 2.89 -2.07
C TYR A 101 12.96 3.52 -2.24
N TRP A 102 11.91 2.85 -1.78
CA TRP A 102 10.53 3.31 -1.95
C TRP A 102 10.20 4.45 -0.98
N ALA A 103 10.63 4.37 0.27
CA ALA A 103 10.55 5.48 1.21
C ALA A 103 11.30 6.72 0.68
N ALA A 104 12.52 6.55 0.17
CA ALA A 104 13.29 7.64 -0.46
C ALA A 104 12.57 8.22 -1.70
N SER A 105 11.87 7.37 -2.46
CA SER A 105 11.05 7.81 -3.60
C SER A 105 9.84 8.63 -3.16
N ALA A 106 9.15 8.23 -2.10
CA ALA A 106 8.03 8.97 -1.51
C ALA A 106 8.50 10.33 -0.96
N ILE A 107 9.64 10.36 -0.25
CA ILE A 107 10.27 11.60 0.25
C ILE A 107 10.59 12.55 -0.90
N LYS A 108 11.16 12.04 -2.00
CA LYS A 108 11.48 12.86 -3.17
C LYS A 108 10.23 13.50 -3.78
N GLU A 109 9.12 12.77 -3.83
CA GLU A 109 7.85 13.29 -4.33
C GLU A 109 7.24 14.33 -3.37
N ALA A 110 7.26 14.04 -2.08
CA ALA A 110 6.72 14.91 -1.02
C ALA A 110 7.32 16.31 -0.99
N LYS A 111 8.61 16.45 -1.34
CA LYS A 111 9.33 17.74 -1.45
C LYS A 111 8.70 18.73 -2.43
N LYS A 112 7.82 18.28 -3.34
CA LYS A 112 7.07 19.17 -4.23
C LYS A 112 5.89 19.86 -3.54
N TYR A 113 5.44 19.34 -2.40
CA TYR A 113 4.18 19.71 -1.76
C TYR A 113 4.35 20.17 -0.30
N CYS A 114 5.40 19.72 0.38
CA CYS A 114 5.71 20.08 1.77
C CYS A 114 7.21 20.06 2.05
N THR A 115 7.58 20.42 3.28
CA THR A 115 8.93 20.22 3.81
C THR A 115 8.95 18.95 4.65
N PRO A 116 9.35 17.79 4.11
CA PRO A 116 9.37 16.55 4.87
C PRO A 116 10.46 16.59 5.95
N ASN A 117 10.10 16.23 7.18
CA ASN A 117 11.07 15.89 8.21
C ASN A 117 11.47 14.43 8.04
N VAL A 118 12.72 14.17 7.69
CA VAL A 118 13.18 12.83 7.30
C VAL A 118 13.99 12.22 8.43
N PHE A 119 13.53 11.08 8.94
CA PHE A 119 14.31 10.24 9.84
C PHE A 119 15.03 9.14 9.05
N ASP A 120 16.36 9.19 9.03
CA ASP A 120 17.18 8.12 8.45
C ASP A 120 17.23 6.92 9.41
N ALA A 121 16.43 5.91 9.08
CA ALA A 121 16.30 4.70 9.86
C ALA A 121 17.29 3.60 9.44
N LYS A 122 18.07 3.80 8.38
CA LYS A 122 19.01 2.78 7.90
C LYS A 122 20.18 2.63 8.85
N VAL A 123 20.52 1.39 9.16
CA VAL A 123 21.70 1.01 9.95
C VAL A 123 22.36 -0.24 9.37
N THR A 124 23.56 -0.55 9.86
CA THR A 124 24.27 -1.80 9.57
C THR A 124 24.52 -2.53 10.88
N VAL A 125 24.07 -3.79 10.96
CA VAL A 125 24.27 -4.68 12.11
C VAL A 125 24.96 -5.93 11.56
N ASP A 126 26.13 -6.26 12.09
CA ASP A 126 26.93 -7.42 11.66
C ASP A 126 27.20 -7.48 10.15
N GLY A 127 27.39 -6.32 9.51
CA GLY A 127 27.63 -6.19 8.07
C GLY A 127 26.38 -6.34 7.19
N LEU A 128 25.21 -6.53 7.80
CA LEU A 128 23.92 -6.62 7.11
C LEU A 128 23.14 -5.31 7.25
N ARG A 129 22.36 -4.99 6.22
CA ARG A 129 21.45 -3.84 6.24
C ARG A 129 20.30 -4.11 7.21
N ALA A 130 19.99 -3.14 8.03
CA ALA A 130 18.91 -3.20 9.00
C ALA A 130 18.23 -1.83 9.15
N VAL A 131 17.12 -1.80 9.89
CA VAL A 131 16.36 -0.59 10.20
C VAL A 131 16.40 -0.39 11.72
N LYS A 132 16.52 0.87 12.16
CA LYS A 132 16.42 1.22 13.58
C LYS A 132 15.04 0.83 14.12
N PRO A 133 14.95 0.35 15.37
CA PRO A 133 13.68 0.07 16.01
C PRO A 133 12.72 1.26 15.98
N MET A 134 11.41 1.02 15.85
CA MET A 134 10.40 2.08 15.73
C MET A 134 10.43 3.07 16.90
N ARG A 135 10.73 2.59 18.11
CA ARG A 135 10.89 3.44 19.31
C ARG A 135 12.00 4.50 19.21
N GLU A 136 12.94 4.35 18.28
CA GLU A 136 14.04 5.30 18.05
C GLU A 136 13.70 6.32 16.96
N TRP A 137 12.56 6.18 16.29
CA TRP A 137 12.13 7.08 15.23
C TRP A 137 11.74 8.42 15.84
N GLN A 138 12.46 9.47 15.43
CA GLN A 138 12.23 10.83 15.93
C GLN A 138 11.12 11.49 15.09
N LEU A 139 9.87 11.25 15.50
CA LEU A 139 8.69 11.89 14.93
C LEU A 139 8.49 13.30 15.52
N SER A 140 7.94 14.20 14.73
CA SER A 140 7.65 15.57 15.14
C SER A 140 6.30 15.67 15.82
N ASP A 141 6.21 16.37 16.95
CA ASP A 141 4.95 16.60 17.67
C ASP A 141 3.86 17.27 16.80
N ASN A 142 4.28 18.05 15.78
CA ASN A 142 3.39 18.87 14.96
C ASN A 142 3.28 18.42 13.49
N ALA A 143 3.84 17.27 13.10
CA ALA A 143 3.71 16.76 11.73
C ALA A 143 2.23 16.51 11.34
N ALA A 144 1.90 16.67 10.05
CA ALA A 144 0.55 16.35 9.56
C ALA A 144 0.24 14.85 9.61
N TYR A 145 1.24 14.06 9.24
CA TYR A 145 1.23 12.61 9.28
C TYR A 145 2.69 12.13 9.30
N MET A 146 2.88 10.84 9.58
CA MET A 146 4.13 10.15 9.33
C MET A 146 3.97 9.15 8.18
N HIS A 147 5.01 8.95 7.38
CA HIS A 147 5.02 7.98 6.30
C HIS A 147 6.16 6.97 6.44
N TYR A 148 5.87 5.68 6.20
CA TYR A 148 6.89 4.64 6.10
C TYR A 148 6.54 3.55 5.09
N CYS A 149 7.53 2.74 4.71
CA CYS A 149 7.36 1.57 3.85
C CYS A 149 7.74 0.31 4.67
N PRO A 150 6.76 -0.54 5.06
CA PRO A 150 7.03 -1.75 5.83
C PRO A 150 7.87 -2.79 5.10
N ASN A 151 7.87 -2.79 3.76
CA ASN A 151 8.61 -3.75 2.95
C ASN A 151 9.28 -3.08 1.73
N GLU A 152 10.60 -2.94 1.81
CA GLU A 152 11.45 -2.33 0.79
C GLU A 152 11.98 -3.38 -0.18
N THR A 153 11.27 -3.59 -1.30
CA THR A 153 11.53 -4.72 -2.22
C THR A 153 12.90 -4.71 -2.88
N ILE A 154 13.48 -3.53 -3.13
CA ILE A 154 14.80 -3.40 -3.76
C ILE A 154 15.91 -3.70 -2.76
N ASP A 155 15.73 -3.27 -1.52
CA ASP A 155 16.74 -3.40 -0.46
C ASP A 155 16.62 -4.72 0.31
N GLY A 156 15.52 -5.47 0.15
CA GLY A 156 15.29 -6.74 0.84
C GLY A 156 15.05 -6.56 2.34
N ILE A 157 14.46 -5.43 2.73
CA ILE A 157 14.19 -5.07 4.13
C ILE A 157 12.70 -5.19 4.41
N ALA A 158 12.35 -5.88 5.50
CA ALA A 158 10.99 -5.95 6.04
C ALA A 158 11.00 -5.52 7.50
N ILE A 159 10.02 -4.70 7.88
CA ILE A 159 9.82 -4.23 9.26
C ILE A 159 8.73 -5.11 9.89
N ASP A 160 9.12 -6.00 10.80
CA ASP A 160 8.22 -6.96 11.49
C ASP A 160 7.88 -6.50 12.93
N GLU A 161 8.18 -5.24 13.26
CA GLU A 161 7.79 -4.65 14.53
C GLU A 161 6.29 -4.32 14.54
N THR A 162 5.62 -4.58 15.66
CA THR A 162 4.24 -4.15 15.84
C THR A 162 4.20 -2.61 15.82
N PRO A 163 3.40 -1.99 14.94
CA PRO A 163 3.31 -0.54 14.87
C PRO A 163 2.93 0.10 16.21
N ASP A 164 3.77 1.01 16.70
CA ASP A 164 3.50 1.86 17.87
C ASP A 164 3.93 3.29 17.57
N PHE A 165 3.00 4.07 17.02
CA PHE A 165 3.22 5.46 16.62
C PHE A 165 2.64 6.47 17.62
N GLY A 166 2.02 6.02 18.70
CA GLY A 166 1.20 6.86 19.57
C GLY A 166 -0.24 7.05 19.07
N LYS A 167 -1.12 7.55 19.93
CA LYS A 167 -2.58 7.55 19.72
C LYS A 167 -3.09 8.58 18.70
N ASP A 168 -2.35 9.68 18.52
CA ASP A 168 -2.82 10.85 17.76
C ASP A 168 -2.03 11.06 16.45
N VAL A 169 -1.18 10.10 16.08
CA VAL A 169 -0.39 10.17 14.85
C VAL A 169 -1.19 9.60 13.68
N VAL A 170 -1.38 10.42 12.64
CA VAL A 170 -1.87 9.95 11.34
C VAL A 170 -0.72 9.26 10.62
N VAL A 171 -0.92 8.04 10.16
CA VAL A 171 0.12 7.17 9.60
C VAL A 171 -0.23 6.85 8.17
N ALA A 172 0.60 7.20 7.19
CA ALA A 172 0.50 6.70 5.82
C ALA A 172 1.54 5.60 5.60
N ALA A 173 1.16 4.46 5.05
CA ALA A 173 2.07 3.33 4.91
C ALA A 173 1.96 2.67 3.53
N ASP A 174 3.10 2.57 2.83
CA ASP A 174 3.18 1.91 1.52
C ASP A 174 3.28 0.39 1.68
N PHE A 175 2.12 -0.28 1.67
CA PHE A 175 2.01 -1.73 1.78
C PHE A 175 2.09 -2.47 0.42
N SER A 176 2.53 -1.81 -0.66
CA SER A 176 2.44 -2.35 -2.05
C SER A 176 2.96 -3.78 -2.22
N SER A 177 3.97 -4.18 -1.46
CA SER A 177 4.66 -5.48 -1.59
C SER A 177 4.43 -6.43 -0.42
N THR A 178 3.58 -6.08 0.54
CA THR A 178 3.29 -6.92 1.72
C THR A 178 1.84 -6.84 2.20
N ILE A 179 0.97 -6.11 1.51
CA ILE A 179 -0.46 -6.10 1.81
C ILE A 179 -1.03 -7.52 1.76
N LEU A 180 -1.91 -7.87 2.71
CA LEU A 180 -2.52 -9.20 2.84
C LEU A 180 -1.52 -10.36 3.07
N SER A 181 -0.23 -10.10 3.31
CA SER A 181 0.75 -11.15 3.63
C SER A 181 0.66 -11.61 5.10
N VAL A 182 0.23 -10.71 5.98
CA VAL A 182 0.06 -10.89 7.42
C VAL A 182 -1.16 -10.11 7.91
N ARG A 183 -1.62 -10.38 9.14
CA ARG A 183 -2.71 -9.62 9.77
C ARG A 183 -2.22 -8.22 10.15
N LEU A 184 -2.97 -7.18 9.80
CA LEU A 184 -2.72 -5.81 10.22
C LEU A 184 -3.59 -5.46 11.44
N THR A 185 -3.00 -4.83 12.45
CA THR A 185 -3.72 -4.55 13.71
C THR A 185 -4.22 -3.12 13.87
N SER A 186 -3.67 -2.10 13.19
CA SER A 186 -4.20 -0.72 13.09
C SER A 186 -3.23 0.19 12.32
N ALA A 187 -3.50 0.56 11.07
CA ALA A 187 -2.81 1.64 10.35
C ALA A 187 -3.71 2.19 9.24
N VAL A 188 -3.55 3.47 8.87
CA VAL A 188 -4.12 3.99 7.62
C VAL A 188 -3.24 3.50 6.48
N MET A 189 -3.80 2.61 5.67
CA MET A 189 -3.18 2.10 4.46
C MET A 189 -3.38 3.11 3.33
N VAL A 190 -2.31 3.44 2.62
CA VAL A 190 -2.35 4.21 1.37
C VAL A 190 -1.69 3.40 0.27
#